data_AF-A0A3M1Q327-F1
#
_entry.id   AF-A0A3M1Q327-F1
#
_cell.length_a   1.000
_cell.length_b   1.000
_cell.length_c   1.000
_cell.angle_alpha   90.00
_cell.angle_beta   90.00
_cell.angle_gamma   90.00
#
_symmetry.space_group_name_H-M   'P 1'
#
loop_
_entity.id
_entity.type
_entity.pdbx_description
1 polymer ?
#
loop_
_entity_poly.entity_id
_entity_poly.type
_entity_poly.pdbx_seq_one_letter_code
_entity_poly.pdbx_strand_id
1 'polypeptide(L)' 'MPTLPALDPLEVLGVPRAALPRHVAIIMDGNGRWARRRGLPRVAGHRAGIA' A
#
# COMPACT_ATOMS: atom_id res chain seq x y z
N MET A 1 -33.37 1.26 -0.78
CA MET A 1 -32.21 0.36 -0.58
C MET A 1 -31.46 0.86 0.64
N PRO A 2 -31.39 0.12 1.76
CA PRO A 2 -30.57 0.54 2.88
C PRO A 2 -29.10 0.42 2.46
N THR A 3 -28.36 1.52 2.50
CA THR A 3 -26.90 1.49 2.37
C THR A 3 -26.35 0.72 3.57
N LEU A 4 -25.65 -0.40 3.32
CA LEU A 4 -24.86 -1.04 4.37
C LEU A 4 -23.95 0.02 4.99
N PRO A 5 -23.85 0.13 6.32
CA PRO A 5 -22.89 1.05 6.92
C PRO A 5 -21.51 0.68 6.38
N ALA A 6 -20.77 1.67 5.90
CA ALA A 6 -19.40 1.46 5.47
C ALA A 6 -18.65 0.82 6.65
N LEU A 7 -18.23 -0.43 6.49
CA LEU A 7 -17.50 -1.13 7.52
C LEU A 7 -16.21 -0.37 7.78
N ASP A 8 -15.94 -0.11 9.06
CA ASP A 8 -14.69 0.48 9.48
C ASP A 8 -13.53 -0.44 9.09
N PRO A 9 -12.57 0.00 8.27
CA PRO A 9 -11.45 -0.84 7.85
C PRO A 9 -10.67 -1.45 9.01
N LEU A 10 -10.61 -0.77 10.17
CA LEU A 10 -9.92 -1.29 11.35
C LEU A 10 -10.67 -2.43 12.02
N GLU A 11 -12.00 -2.41 11.99
CA GLU A 11 -12.83 -3.51 12.48
C GLU A 11 -12.68 -4.73 11.55
N VAL A 12 -12.68 -4.50 10.23
CA VAL A 12 -12.46 -5.56 9.23
C VAL A 12 -11.10 -6.22 9.41
N LEU A 13 -10.07 -5.44 9.72
CA LEU A 13 -8.71 -5.93 9.96
C LEU A 13 -8.51 -6.50 11.38
N GLY A 14 -9.49 -6.37 12.28
CA GLY A 14 -9.38 -6.80 13.68
C GLY A 14 -8.30 -6.05 14.47
N VAL A 15 -7.98 -4.81 14.07
CA VAL A 15 -6.93 -4.00 14.68
C VAL A 15 -7.55 -2.97 15.64
N PRO A 16 -7.30 -3.06 16.96
CA PRO A 16 -7.77 -2.05 17.89
C PRO A 16 -7.16 -0.69 17.56
N ARG A 17 -7.97 0.38 17.55
CA ARG A 17 -7.50 1.76 17.30
C ARG A 17 -6.32 2.17 18.19
N ALA A 18 -6.36 1.76 19.46
CA ALA A 18 -5.32 2.05 20.43
C ALA A 18 -3.96 1.41 20.10
N ALA A 19 -3.93 0.39 19.24
CA ALA A 19 -2.72 -0.30 18.81
C ALA A 19 -2.07 0.33 17.57
N LEU A 20 -2.67 1.36 16.97
CA LEU A 20 -2.10 1.99 15.78
C LEU A 20 -0.80 2.75 16.10
N PRO A 21 0.22 2.65 15.23
CA PRO A 21 1.43 3.46 15.37
C PRO A 21 1.09 4.94 15.19
N ARG A 22 1.69 5.81 16.02
CA ARG A 22 1.54 7.27 15.90
C ARG A 22 2.21 7.83 14.65
N HIS A 23 3.21 7.13 14.11
CA HIS A 23 3.97 7.55 12.95
C HIS A 23 4.47 6.33 12.18
N VAL A 24 4.38 6.39 10.85
CA VAL A 24 4.88 5.36 9.95
C VAL A 24 5.81 6.00 8.94
N ALA A 25 7.01 5.44 8.80
CA ALA A 25 7.93 5.78 7.73
C ALA A 25 8.11 4.56 6.82
N ILE A 26 8.06 4.76 5.50
CA ILE A 26 8.16 3.69 4.51
C ILE A 26 9.33 4.00 3.58
N ILE A 27 10.23 3.02 3.40
CA ILE A 27 11.30 3.08 2.39
C ILE A 27 10.81 2.33 1.14
N MET A 28 10.61 3.06 0.06
CA MET A 28 10.14 2.49 -1.22
C MET A 28 11.31 1.90 -2.03
N ASP A 29 11.85 0.76 -1.60
CA ASP A 29 12.87 0.01 -2.37
C ASP A 29 12.24 -1.02 -3.33
N GLY A 30 12.99 -1.41 -4.36
CA GLY A 30 12.69 -2.59 -5.17
C GLY A 30 12.13 -2.29 -6.56
N ASN A 31 11.82 -1.03 -6.88
CA ASN A 31 11.29 -0.62 -8.18
C ASN A 31 12.17 -1.06 -9.37
N GLY A 32 13.50 -0.94 -9.23
CA GLY A 32 14.44 -1.44 -10.25
C GLY A 32 14.42 -2.96 -10.40
N ARG A 33 14.33 -3.72 -9.29
CA ARG A 33 14.22 -5.19 -9.32
C ARG A 33 12.89 -5.64 -9.92
N TRP A 34 11.81 -4.91 -9.61
CA TRP A 34 10.48 -5.13 -10.17
C TRP A 34 10.46 -4.97 -11.69
N ALA A 35 11.10 -3.93 -12.23
CA ALA A 35 11.19 -3.69 -13.67
C ALA A 35 12.01 -4.76 -14.38
N ARG A 36 13.18 -5.12 -13.82
CA ARG A 36 14.07 -6.16 -14.36
C ARG A 36 13.37 -7.51 -14.50
N ARG A 37 12.58 -7.94 -13.50
CA ARG A 37 11.83 -9.22 -13.53
C ARG A 37 10.77 -9.27 -14.65
N ARG A 38 10.38 -8.11 -15.19
CA ARG A 38 9.38 -7.97 -16.24
C ARG A 38 9.99 -7.63 -17.60
N GLY A 39 11.33 -7.63 -17.72
CA GLY A 39 12.02 -7.21 -18.94
C GLY A 39 11.83 -5.73 -19.28
N LEU A 40 11.48 -4.90 -18.29
CA LEU A 40 11.20 -3.47 -18.48
C LEU A 40 12.41 -2.60 -18.12
N PRO A 41 12.55 -1.41 -18.75
CA PRO A 41 13.51 -0.39 -18.33
C PRO A 41 13.30 0.03 -16.87
N ARG A 42 14.37 0.38 -16.14
CA ARG A 42 14.29 0.79 -14.72
C ARG A 42 13.29 1.92 -14.44
N VAL A 43 13.20 2.88 -15.36
CA VAL A 43 12.25 4.01 -15.27
C VAL A 43 10.79 3.55 -15.20
N ALA A 44 10.43 2.41 -15.81
CA ALA A 44 9.09 1.84 -15.70
C ALA A 44 8.78 1.41 -14.26
N GLY A 45 9.77 0.91 -13.52
CA GLY A 45 9.62 0.60 -12.10
C GLY A 45 9.43 1.85 -11.25
N HIS A 46 10.13 2.94 -11.56
CA HIS A 46 9.90 4.23 -10.89
C HIS A 46 8.50 4.75 -11.14
N ARG A 47 8.03 4.71 -12.40
CA ARG A 47 6.64 5.08 -12.76
C ARG A 47 5.60 4.21 -12.06
N ALA A 48 5.84 2.92 -11.94
CA ALA A 48 4.94 2.01 -11.22
C ALA A 48 4.89 2.28 -9.70
N GLY A 49 5.94 2.89 -9.14
CA GLY A 49 5.98 3.31 -7.74
C GLY A 49 5.43 4.72 -7.49
N ILE A 50 4.99 5.42 -8.54
CA ILE A 50 4.30 6.70 -8.43
C ILE A 50 2.79 6.42 -8.48
N ALA A 51 2.03 7.10 -7.62
CA ALA A 51 0.57 7.09 -7.60
C ALA A 51 -0.01 8.06 -8.65
#